data_AF-A0A537RD43-F1
#
_entry.id   AF-A0A537RD43-F1
#
_cell.length_a   1.000
_cell.length_b   1.000
_cell.length_c   1.000
_cell.angle_alpha   90.00
_cell.angle_beta   90.00
_cell.angle_gamma   90.00
#
_symmetry.space_group_name_H-M   'P 1'
#
loop_
_entity.id
_entity.type
_entity.pdbx_description
1 polymer ?
#
loop_
_entity_poly.entity_id
_entity_poly.type
_entity_poly.pdbx_seq_one_letter_code
_entity_poly.pdbx_strand_id
1 'polypeptide(L)' 'MATDCLFREDSYLKECSATVLGVTEAGGLLLDRTVFYAASGGQPGDRGVLMSPSGDPIPIASASYT' A
#
# COMPACT_ATOMS: atom_id res chain seq x y z
N MET A 1 2.80 15.01 -4.33
CA MET A 1 3.57 14.07 -5.16
C MET A 1 2.73 12.81 -5.33
N ALA A 2 2.89 12.10 -6.45
CA ALA A 2 2.22 10.82 -6.64
C ALA A 2 2.93 9.73 -5.83
N THR A 3 2.18 8.74 -5.36
CA THR A 3 2.74 7.54 -4.71
C THR A 3 3.60 6.74 -5.69
N ASP A 4 4.76 6.28 -5.22
CA ASP A 4 5.66 5.43 -5.98
C ASP A 4 5.22 3.95 -5.93
N CYS A 5 4.87 3.40 -7.10
CA CYS A 5 4.33 2.04 -7.26
C CYS A 5 5.46 1.06 -7.57
N LEU A 6 6.08 0.49 -6.55
CA LEU A 6 7.30 -0.32 -6.67
C LEU A 6 7.12 -1.60 -7.49
N PHE A 7 5.90 -2.15 -7.50
CA PHE A 7 5.53 -3.32 -8.29
C PHE A 7 5.66 -3.10 -9.82
N ARG A 8 5.77 -1.85 -10.28
CA ARG A 8 6.02 -1.54 -11.71
C ARG A 8 7.46 -1.78 -12.13
N GLU A 9 8.39 -1.69 -11.18
CA GLU A 9 9.82 -1.90 -11.41
C GLU A 9 10.21 -3.35 -11.10
N ASP A 10 9.67 -3.90 -10.01
CA ASP A 10 9.87 -5.30 -9.63
C ASP A 10 8.54 -5.92 -9.17
N SER A 11 7.94 -6.73 -10.05
CA SER A 11 6.68 -7.43 -9.78
C SER A 11 6.80 -8.52 -8.71
N TYR A 12 8.02 -8.92 -8.32
CA TYR A 12 8.26 -9.92 -7.29
C TYR A 12 8.56 -9.31 -5.92
N LEU A 13 8.70 -7.99 -5.82
CA LEU A 13 8.94 -7.31 -4.55
C LEU A 13 7.71 -7.40 -3.64
N LYS A 14 7.87 -8.01 -2.46
CA LYS A 14 6.77 -8.28 -1.52
C LYS A 14 6.75 -7.37 -0.30
N GLU A 15 7.82 -6.62 -0.07
CA GLU A 15 7.97 -5.78 1.11
C GLU A 15 8.70 -4.48 0.77
N CYS A 16 8.35 -3.40 1.46
CA CYS A 16 9.05 -2.12 1.38
C CYS A 16 8.85 -1.31 2.66
N SER A 17 9.79 -0.42 2.95
CA SER A 17 9.56 0.67 3.91
C SER A 17 8.87 1.84 3.21
N ALA A 18 7.85 2.40 3.86
CA ALA A 18 7.07 3.53 3.36
C ALA A 18 6.74 4.49 4.51
N THR A 19 6.50 5.75 4.16
CA THR A 19 6.06 6.81 5.08
C THR A 19 4.56 6.99 4.96
N VAL A 20 3.86 7.00 6.10
CA VAL A 20 2.45 7.43 6.14
C VAL A 20 2.40 8.95 6.01
N LEU A 21 1.84 9.43 4.90
CA LEU A 21 1.67 10.85 4.59
C LEU A 21 0.39 11.43 5.19
N GLY A 22 -0.58 10.58 5.52
CA GLY A 22 -1.84 10.99 6.11
C GLY A 22 -2.86 9.87 6.20
N VAL A 23 -4.04 10.22 6.70
CA VAL A 23 -5.19 9.33 6.83
C VAL A 23 -6.38 10.01 6.17
N THR A 24 -7.10 9.27 5.34
CA THR A 24 -8.34 9.72 4.70
C THR A 24 -9.52 9.67 5.68
N GLU A 25 -10.62 10.37 5.38
CA GLU A 25 -11.83 10.33 6.21
C GLU A 25 -12.43 8.92 6.34
N ALA A 26 -12.24 8.07 5.34
CA ALA A 26 -12.67 6.67 5.35
C ALA A 26 -11.73 5.73 6.13
N GLY A 27 -10.64 6.25 6.72
CA GLY A 27 -9.67 5.47 7.47
C GLY A 27 -8.56 4.82 6.62
N GLY A 28 -8.49 5.12 5.32
CA GLY A 28 -7.39 4.68 4.45
C GLY A 28 -6.09 5.44 4.73
N LEU A 29 -4.96 4.74 4.66
CA LEU A 29 -3.61 5.30 4.85
C LEU A 29 -3.04 5.78 3.52
N LEU A 30 -2.53 7.02 3.49
CA LEU A 30 -1.81 7.59 2.34
C LEU A 30 -0.32 7.30 2.50
N LEU A 31 0.29 6.70 1.48
CA LEU A 31 1.70 6.32 1.50
C LEU A 31 2.49 7.05 0.41
N ASP A 32 3.77 7.34 0.69
CA ASP A 32 4.71 7.85 -0.33
C ASP A 32 5.06 6.79 -1.38
N ARG A 33 5.09 5.51 -0.99
CA ARG A 33 5.36 4.37 -1.87
C ARG A 33 4.67 3.10 -1.39
N THR A 34 4.50 2.12 -2.29
CA THR A 34 3.80 0.87 -1.96
C THR A 34 4.16 -0.28 -2.88
N VAL A 35 4.13 -1.51 -2.34
CA VAL A 35 4.10 -2.77 -3.09
C VAL A 35 2.68 -3.25 -3.36
N PHE A 36 1.67 -2.69 -2.71
CA PHE A 36 0.27 -3.08 -2.92
C PHE A 36 -0.27 -2.55 -4.24
N TYR A 37 -0.63 -3.45 -5.14
CA TYR A 37 -1.42 -3.13 -6.32
C TYR A 37 -2.89 -2.86 -5.93
N ALA A 38 -3.42 -1.70 -6.31
CA ALA A 38 -4.85 -1.43 -6.20
C ALA A 38 -5.62 -2.15 -7.32
N ALA A 39 -6.77 -2.73 -6.99
CA ALA A 39 -7.59 -3.48 -7.93
C ALA A 39 -7.91 -2.63 -9.17
N SER A 40 -7.51 -3.11 -10.36
CA SER A 40 -7.67 -2.39 -11.62
C SER A 40 -7.46 -3.35 -12.81
N GLY A 41 -8.03 -3.00 -13.97
CA GLY A 41 -7.88 -3.79 -15.19
C GLY A 41 -8.47 -5.20 -15.13
N GLY A 42 -9.44 -5.44 -14.24
CA GLY A 42 -10.01 -6.76 -13.98
C GLY A 42 -9.15 -7.67 -13.08
N GLN A 43 -7.97 -7.21 -12.67
CA GLN A 43 -7.12 -7.91 -11.73
C GLN A 43 -7.50 -7.57 -10.27
N PRO A 44 -7.64 -8.57 -9.39
CA PRO A 44 -7.80 -8.34 -7.95
C PRO A 44 -6.65 -7.54 -7.37
N GLY A 45 -6.96 -6.62 -6.47
CA GLY A 45 -5.95 -5.87 -5.72
C GLY A 45 -5.29 -6.70 -4.64
N ASP A 46 -4.11 -6.27 -4.21
CA ASP A 46 -3.35 -6.94 -3.18
C ASP A 46 -3.96 -6.74 -1.79
N ARG A 47 -3.63 -7.69 -0.92
CA ARG A 47 -3.93 -7.69 0.51
C ARG A 47 -2.67 -8.05 1.27
N GLY A 48 -2.56 -7.58 2.50
CA GLY A 48 -1.41 -7.88 3.33
C GLY A 48 -1.43 -7.11 4.64
N VAL A 49 -0.26 -6.70 5.11
CA VAL A 49 -0.09 -6.01 6.39
C VAL A 49 0.87 -4.85 6.24
N LEU A 50 0.65 -3.78 7.01
CA LEU A 50 1.69 -2.82 7.36
C LEU A 50 2.18 -3.13 8.76
N MET A 51 3.50 -3.10 8.95
CA MET A 51 4.11 -3.23 10.26
C MET A 51 4.32 -1.84 10.85
N SER A 52 3.73 -1.58 12.02
CA SER A 52 4.02 -0.34 12.75
C SER A 52 5.47 -0.37 13.29
N PRO A 53 6.04 0.80 13.66
CA PRO A 53 7.33 0.84 14.36
C PRO A 53 7.35 0.06 15.69
N SER A 54 6.20 -0.14 16.32
CA SER A 54 6.06 -0.97 17.54
C SER A 54 6.03 -2.48 17.24
N GLY A 55 5.98 -2.88 15.97
CA GLY A 55 5.88 -4.27 15.54
C GLY A 55 4.45 -4.81 15.47
N ASP A 56 3.45 -3.95 15.66
CA ASP A 56 2.05 -4.35 15.56
C ASP A 56 1.62 -4.45 14.09
N PRO A 57 1.04 -5.58 13.65
CA PRO A 57 0.55 -5.72 12.29
C PRO A 57 -0.79 -4.99 12.12
N ILE A 58 -0.89 -4.17 11.08
CA ILE A 58 -2.11 -3.50 10.64
C ILE A 58 -2.59 -4.19 9.37
N PRO A 59 -3.70 -4.96 9.41
CA PRO A 59 -4.23 -5.63 8.23
C PRO A 59 -4.70 -4.65 7.17
N ILE A 60 -4.27 -4.86 5.93
CA ILE A 60 -4.67 -4.10 4.76
C ILE A 60 -5.55 -4.99 3.87
N ALA A 61 -6.83 -4.63 3.78
CA ALA A 61 -7.84 -5.39 3.04
C ALA A 61 -7.86 -5.08 1.53
N SER A 62 -7.42 -3.89 1.14
CA SER A 62 -7.35 -3.43 -0.26
C SER A 62 -6.56 -2.14 -0.38
N ALA A 63 -5.96 -1.91 -1.54
CA ALA A 63 -5.44 -0.61 -1.96
C ALA A 63 -6.36 0.04 -3.00
N SER A 64 -6.36 1.38 -3.05
CA SER A 64 -7.12 2.19 -4.01
C SER A 64 -6.28 3.38 -4.48
N TYR A 65 -6.39 3.74 -5.75
CA TYR A 65 -5.86 5.01 -6.25
C TYR A 65 -6.85 6.12 -5.91
N THR A 66 -6.37 7.16 -5.24
CA THR A 66 -7.13 8.37 -4.87
C THR A 66 -6.52 9.58 -5.57
#